data_AF-A0A3D5EY30-F1
#
_entry.id   AF-A0A3D5EY30-F1
#
_cell.length_a   1.000
_cell.length_b   1.000
_cell.length_c   1.000
_cell.angle_alpha   90.00
_cell.angle_beta   90.00
_cell.angle_gamma   90.00
#
_symmetry.space_group_name_H-M   'P 1'
#
loop_
_entity.id
_entity.type
_entity.pdbx_description
1 polymer ?
#
loop_
_entity_poly.entity_id
_entity_poly.type
_entity_poly.pdbx_seq_one_letter_code
_entity_poly.pdbx_strand_id
1 'polypeptide(L)'
;MARNVVVVGTQWGDEGKGKIVDWLTDHAGGVVRFQGGHNAGHTLVVGEQVYKLNLVPSGIVRQGVECFIGNGVVLDIHHLLSEIRLLEAGGIDVRARLRISPGCPLILSYHAALDNAREAARCADLRIGTTGKGIGPAYEDKVARRALRVYDLFFPDRLADKLRENLDYHNFVLTRYLNAAAVDFDSVLAQALADAEEIKPLVTDV
;
A
#
# COMPACT_ATOMS: atom_id res chain seq x y z
N MET A 1 -16.23 26.92 6.68
CA MET A 1 -15.47 25.69 7.00
C MET A 1 -14.14 25.72 6.28
N ALA A 2 -13.07 25.21 6.89
CA ALA A 2 -11.81 25.02 6.19
C ALA A 2 -12.03 24.06 5.00
N ARG A 3 -11.42 24.36 3.85
CA ARG A 3 -11.56 23.52 2.64
C ARG A 3 -10.87 22.16 2.77
N ASN A 4 -9.88 22.05 3.66
CA ASN A 4 -9.08 20.86 3.88
C ASN A 4 -9.04 20.54 5.38
N VAL A 5 -9.33 19.29 5.74
CA VAL A 5 -9.32 18.79 7.12
C VAL A 5 -8.41 17.57 7.18
N VAL A 6 -7.57 17.50 8.22
CA VAL A 6 -6.67 16.36 8.43
C VAL A 6 -7.11 15.60 9.68
N VAL A 7 -7.31 14.29 9.53
CA VAL A 7 -7.60 13.38 10.64
C VAL A 7 -6.33 12.57 10.95
N VAL A 8 -5.80 12.72 12.16
CA VAL A 8 -4.62 12.00 12.63
C VAL A 8 -4.91 11.28 13.94
N GLY A 9 -4.18 10.19 14.18
CA GLY A 9 -4.17 9.50 15.48
C GLY A 9 -3.19 10.21 16.39
N THR A 10 -3.56 10.39 17.65
CA THR A 10 -2.72 11.06 18.66
C THR A 10 -2.00 10.07 19.57
N GLN A 11 -2.18 8.75 19.34
CA GLN A 11 -1.64 7.66 20.14
C GLN A 11 -0.87 6.68 19.22
N TRP A 12 -0.95 5.37 19.49
CA TRP A 12 -0.22 4.32 18.79
C TRP A 12 -1.12 3.47 17.88
N GLY A 13 -2.02 4.11 17.13
CA GLY A 13 -2.94 3.39 16.24
C GLY A 13 -4.27 3.03 16.87
N ASP A 14 -5.17 2.48 16.04
CA ASP A 14 -6.52 2.02 16.43
C ASP A 14 -7.41 3.01 17.20
N GLU A 15 -7.17 4.32 17.05
CA GLU A 15 -7.95 5.38 17.71
C GLU A 15 -9.33 5.63 17.06
N GLY A 16 -9.81 4.72 16.21
CA GLY A 16 -11.10 4.87 15.53
C GLY A 16 -11.12 5.94 14.42
N LYS A 17 -9.95 6.29 13.86
CA LYS A 17 -9.81 7.31 12.78
C LYS A 17 -10.79 7.11 11.62
N GLY A 18 -10.96 5.86 11.17
CA GLY A 18 -11.86 5.54 10.06
C GLY A 18 -13.30 5.98 10.31
N LYS A 19 -13.79 5.89 11.56
CA LYS A 19 -15.14 6.34 11.93
C LYS A 19 -15.28 7.86 11.89
N ILE A 20 -14.24 8.59 12.31
CA ILE A 20 -14.21 10.05 12.23
C ILE A 20 -14.14 10.51 10.78
N VAL A 21 -13.32 9.84 9.95
CA VAL A 21 -13.26 10.12 8.51
C VAL A 21 -14.62 9.86 7.88
N ASP A 22 -15.23 8.69 8.12
CA ASP A 22 -16.57 8.35 7.61
C ASP A 22 -17.61 9.43 7.94
N TRP A 23 -17.66 9.88 9.20
CA TRP A 23 -18.56 10.94 9.64
C TRP A 23 -18.29 12.29 8.95
N LEU A 24 -17.03 12.65 8.72
CA LEU A 24 -16.67 13.88 8.02
C LEU A 24 -16.94 13.81 6.51
N THR A 25 -17.02 12.60 5.93
CA THR A 25 -17.14 12.43 4.48
C THR A 25 -18.44 12.94 3.89
N ASP A 26 -19.53 13.02 4.67
CA ASP A 26 -20.82 13.53 4.21
C ASP A 26 -20.73 14.99 3.69
N HIS A 27 -19.64 15.70 4.00
CA HIS A 27 -19.35 17.05 3.53
C HIS A 27 -18.06 17.19 2.72
N ALA A 28 -17.40 16.08 2.38
CA ALA A 28 -16.12 16.08 1.68
C ALA A 28 -16.30 15.78 0.19
N GLY A 29 -15.65 16.58 -0.68
CA GLY A 29 -15.56 16.26 -2.11
C GLY A 29 -14.57 15.14 -2.43
N GLY A 30 -13.64 14.84 -1.52
CA GLY A 30 -12.72 13.73 -1.67
C GLY A 30 -11.95 13.39 -0.40
N VAL A 31 -11.47 12.14 -0.33
CA VAL A 31 -10.69 11.61 0.79
C VAL A 31 -9.34 11.13 0.30
N VAL A 32 -8.27 11.60 0.96
CA VAL A 32 -6.89 11.30 0.57
C VAL A 32 -6.19 10.51 1.66
N ARG A 33 -5.62 9.37 1.28
CA ARG A 33 -4.60 8.69 2.10
C ARG A 33 -3.23 9.22 1.71
N PHE A 34 -2.47 9.72 2.68
CA PHE A 34 -1.20 10.40 2.41
C PHE A 34 0.04 9.65 2.92
N GLN A 35 -0.11 8.57 3.69
CA GLN A 35 1.01 7.79 4.24
C GLN A 35 0.61 6.35 4.59
N GLY A 36 1.60 5.56 5.00
CA GLY A 36 1.43 4.17 5.42
C GLY A 36 1.31 3.24 4.21
N GLY A 37 0.64 2.11 4.39
CA GLY A 37 0.31 1.15 3.34
C GLY A 37 -0.84 0.26 3.80
N HIS A 38 -0.83 -1.01 3.38
CA HIS A 38 -1.83 -2.01 3.79
C HIS A 38 -1.63 -2.55 5.23
N ASN A 39 -0.71 -1.97 6.00
CA ASN A 39 -0.58 -2.20 7.44
C ASN A 39 -1.65 -1.47 8.26
N ALA A 40 -2.23 -0.39 7.72
CA ALA A 40 -3.39 0.22 8.31
C ALA A 40 -4.62 -0.68 8.07
N GLY A 41 -5.51 -0.73 9.05
CA GLY A 41 -6.82 -1.35 8.92
C GLY A 41 -7.86 -0.47 9.60
N HIS A 42 -9.01 -0.27 8.97
CA HIS A 42 -10.15 0.32 9.65
C HIS A 42 -11.42 -0.40 9.22
N THR A 43 -12.24 -0.70 10.22
CA THR A 43 -13.54 -1.31 10.03
C THR A 43 -14.60 -0.21 10.07
N LEU A 44 -15.39 -0.09 9.01
CA LEU A 44 -16.54 0.79 8.95
C LEU A 44 -17.82 -0.04 9.04
N VAL A 45 -18.81 0.49 9.74
CA VAL A 45 -20.15 -0.09 9.82
C VAL A 45 -21.12 0.94 9.26
N VAL A 46 -21.71 0.64 8.09
CA VAL A 46 -22.65 1.52 7.40
C VAL A 46 -23.97 0.77 7.27
N GLY A 47 -24.98 1.21 8.02
CA GLY A 47 -26.22 0.44 8.18
C GLY A 47 -25.92 -0.94 8.78
N GLU A 48 -26.29 -2.01 8.06
CA GLU A 48 -26.06 -3.40 8.46
C GLU A 48 -24.77 -4.00 7.87
N GLN A 49 -24.05 -3.26 7.03
CA GLN A 49 -22.87 -3.75 6.32
C GLN A 49 -21.58 -3.37 7.04
N VAL A 50 -20.64 -4.31 7.08
CA VAL A 50 -19.32 -4.14 7.67
C VAL A 50 -18.26 -4.15 6.58
N TYR A 51 -17.52 -3.06 6.45
CA TYR A 51 -16.44 -2.89 5.48
C TYR A 51 -15.10 -2.90 6.19
N LYS A 52 -14.18 -3.78 5.76
CA LYS A 52 -12.80 -3.81 6.25
C LYS A 52 -11.90 -3.23 5.18
N LEU A 53 -11.30 -2.09 5.47
CA LEU A 53 -10.48 -1.34 4.51
C LEU A 53 -9.03 -1.29 4.99
N ASN A 54 -8.11 -1.50 4.07
CA ASN A 54 -6.67 -1.51 4.29
C ASN A 54 -5.97 -0.41 3.51
N LEU A 55 -5.98 -0.41 2.16
CA LEU A 55 -5.40 0.61 1.28
C LEU A 55 -6.43 1.57 0.70
N VAL A 56 -7.65 1.09 0.42
CA VAL A 56 -8.71 1.95 -0.09
C VAL A 56 -9.09 3.00 0.98
N PRO A 57 -9.20 4.30 0.64
CA PRO A 57 -9.62 5.32 1.60
C PRO A 57 -11.06 5.11 2.11
N SER A 58 -11.32 5.48 3.36
CA SER A 58 -12.62 5.27 4.03
C SER A 58 -13.80 5.87 3.27
N GLY A 59 -13.58 6.96 2.52
CA GLY A 59 -14.65 7.63 1.76
C GLY A 59 -15.28 6.78 0.66
N ILE A 60 -14.69 5.63 0.31
CA ILE A 60 -15.21 4.79 -0.78
C ILE A 60 -16.61 4.23 -0.49
N VAL A 61 -17.00 4.12 0.79
CA VAL A 61 -18.35 3.63 1.15
C VAL A 61 -19.44 4.68 0.98
N ARG A 62 -19.07 5.95 0.71
CA ARG A 62 -20.00 7.07 0.49
C ARG A 62 -20.09 7.39 -0.99
N GLN A 63 -21.30 7.45 -1.53
CA GLN A 63 -21.51 7.81 -2.94
C GLN A 63 -21.09 9.27 -3.20
N GLY A 64 -20.57 9.54 -4.40
CA GLY A 64 -20.17 10.90 -4.81
C GLY A 64 -18.87 11.42 -4.21
N VAL A 65 -18.18 10.63 -3.38
CA VAL A 65 -16.87 10.99 -2.80
C VAL A 65 -15.75 10.35 -3.61
N GLU A 66 -14.84 11.19 -4.13
CA GLU A 66 -13.61 10.76 -4.79
C GLU A 66 -12.57 10.29 -3.76
N CYS A 67 -11.80 9.25 -4.09
CA CYS A 67 -10.83 8.65 -3.19
C CYS A 67 -9.44 8.65 -3.82
N PHE A 68 -8.45 9.09 -3.05
CA PHE A 68 -7.10 9.27 -3.55
C PHE A 68 -6.07 8.54 -2.68
N ILE A 69 -5.14 7.85 -3.32
CA ILE A 69 -3.91 7.33 -2.71
C ILE A 69 -2.76 8.22 -3.15
N GLY A 70 -2.28 9.06 -2.24
CA GLY A 70 -1.20 10.02 -2.50
C GLY A 70 0.18 9.36 -2.50
N ASN A 71 1.16 10.03 -3.11
CA ASN A 71 2.54 9.58 -3.33
C ASN A 71 3.34 9.25 -2.04
N GLY A 72 2.80 9.61 -0.87
CA GLY A 72 3.40 9.27 0.41
C GLY A 72 3.18 7.82 0.82
N VAL A 73 2.18 7.13 0.26
CA VAL A 73 1.80 5.74 0.57
C VAL A 73 2.74 4.73 -0.11
N VAL A 74 3.17 3.70 0.62
CA VAL A 74 3.81 2.50 0.06
C VAL A 74 2.74 1.50 -0.36
N LEU A 75 2.71 1.15 -1.64
CA LEU A 75 1.58 0.51 -2.29
C LEU A 75 1.89 -0.95 -2.64
N ASP A 76 1.13 -1.88 -2.05
CA ASP A 76 1.03 -3.25 -2.53
C ASP A 76 -0.15 -3.33 -3.49
N ILE A 77 0.13 -3.46 -4.80
CA ILE A 77 -0.91 -3.43 -5.83
C ILE A 77 -1.75 -4.69 -5.79
N HIS A 78 -1.12 -5.86 -5.65
CA HIS A 78 -1.84 -7.12 -5.55
C HIS A 78 -2.86 -7.10 -4.39
N HIS A 79 -2.45 -6.61 -3.22
CA HIS A 79 -3.34 -6.40 -2.09
C HIS A 79 -4.47 -5.40 -2.42
N LEU A 80 -4.14 -4.24 -2.99
CA LEU A 80 -5.13 -3.24 -3.39
C LEU A 80 -6.17 -3.83 -4.36
N LEU A 81 -5.75 -4.57 -5.38
CA LEU A 81 -6.64 -5.19 -6.36
C LEU A 81 -7.55 -6.23 -5.69
N SER A 82 -7.04 -7.00 -4.74
CA SER A 82 -7.88 -7.92 -3.94
C SER A 82 -8.94 -7.18 -3.12
N GLU A 83 -8.57 -6.04 -2.52
CA GLU A 83 -9.48 -5.21 -1.74
C GLU A 83 -10.55 -4.57 -2.63
N ILE A 84 -10.16 -4.06 -3.81
CA ILE A 84 -11.07 -3.53 -4.83
C ILE A 84 -12.11 -4.59 -5.23
N ARG A 85 -11.66 -5.80 -5.58
CA ARG A 85 -12.56 -6.90 -5.99
C ARG A 85 -13.56 -7.26 -4.89
N LEU A 86 -13.14 -7.28 -3.63
CA LEU A 86 -14.01 -7.57 -2.49
C LEU A 86 -15.10 -6.49 -2.33
N LEU A 87 -14.72 -5.22 -2.46
CA LEU A 87 -15.66 -4.09 -2.33
C LEU A 87 -16.65 -4.03 -3.50
N GLU A 88 -16.18 -4.28 -4.72
CA GLU A 88 -17.03 -4.34 -5.91
C GLU A 88 -17.99 -5.52 -5.90
N ALA A 89 -17.57 -6.68 -5.37
CA ALA A 89 -18.46 -7.80 -5.12
C ALA A 89 -19.57 -7.44 -4.10
N GLY A 90 -19.30 -6.49 -3.21
CA GLY A 90 -20.27 -5.89 -2.30
C GLY A 90 -21.13 -4.76 -2.90
N GLY A 91 -20.97 -4.46 -4.19
CA GLY A 91 -21.75 -3.44 -4.92
C GLY A 91 -21.18 -2.03 -4.88
N ILE A 92 -19.97 -1.82 -4.35
CA ILE A 92 -19.31 -0.51 -4.37
C ILE A 92 -18.57 -0.32 -5.69
N ASP A 93 -18.90 0.72 -6.44
CA ASP A 93 -18.12 1.12 -7.61
C ASP A 93 -16.82 1.82 -7.16
N VAL A 94 -15.76 1.01 -6.99
CA VAL A 94 -14.46 1.48 -6.52
C VAL A 94 -13.64 2.09 -7.66
N ARG A 95 -13.52 1.39 -8.79
CA ARG A 95 -12.68 1.83 -9.91
C ARG A 95 -13.13 3.18 -10.51
N ALA A 96 -14.42 3.51 -10.46
CA ALA A 96 -14.89 4.82 -10.93
C ALA A 96 -14.37 5.99 -10.09
N ARG A 97 -14.04 5.79 -8.81
CA ARG A 97 -13.75 6.88 -7.84
C ARG A 97 -12.39 6.80 -7.18
N LEU A 98 -11.67 5.68 -7.32
CA LEU A 98 -10.32 5.53 -6.79
C LEU A 98 -9.29 6.05 -7.78
N ARG A 99 -8.38 6.89 -7.26
CA ARG A 99 -7.28 7.51 -7.98
C ARG A 99 -5.97 7.30 -7.24
N ILE A 100 -4.91 6.98 -7.97
CA ILE A 100 -3.63 6.55 -7.38
C ILE A 100 -2.50 7.39 -7.97
N SER A 101 -1.68 7.96 -7.09
CA SER A 101 -0.52 8.72 -7.53
C SER A 101 0.50 7.81 -8.21
N PRO A 102 1.03 8.19 -9.40
CA PRO A 102 2.15 7.48 -10.03
C PRO A 102 3.41 7.49 -9.15
N GLY A 103 3.49 8.41 -8.19
CA GLY A 103 4.65 8.59 -7.31
C GLY A 103 4.75 7.61 -6.15
N CYS A 104 3.73 6.79 -5.89
CA CYS A 104 3.72 5.80 -4.81
C CYS A 104 4.86 4.77 -4.98
N PRO A 105 5.75 4.59 -3.98
CA PRO A 105 6.65 3.44 -3.95
C PRO A 105 5.88 2.13 -3.89
N LEU A 106 6.39 1.10 -4.55
CA LEU A 106 5.81 -0.23 -4.55
C LEU A 106 6.31 -1.05 -3.38
N ILE A 107 5.40 -1.79 -2.76
CA ILE A 107 5.71 -2.96 -1.96
C ILE A 107 5.72 -4.16 -2.91
N LEU A 108 6.76 -4.97 -2.80
CA LEU A 108 7.02 -6.16 -3.61
C LEU A 108 7.42 -7.27 -2.64
N SER A 109 7.34 -8.53 -3.07
CA SER A 109 7.50 -9.68 -2.17
C SER A 109 8.83 -9.69 -1.39
N TYR A 110 9.91 -9.14 -1.98
CA TYR A 110 11.20 -9.03 -1.28
C TYR A 110 11.18 -8.08 -0.09
N HIS A 111 10.30 -7.07 -0.08
CA HIS A 111 10.12 -6.20 1.07
C HIS A 111 9.50 -6.96 2.25
N ALA A 112 8.48 -7.79 1.99
CA ALA A 112 7.88 -8.64 3.01
C ALA A 112 8.87 -9.72 3.50
N ALA A 113 9.64 -10.33 2.60
CA ALA A 113 10.69 -11.27 2.96
C ALA A 113 11.74 -10.64 3.90
N LEU A 114 12.20 -9.42 3.58
CA LEU A 114 13.14 -8.66 4.41
C LEU A 114 12.56 -8.30 5.77
N ASP A 115 11.32 -7.83 5.82
CA ASP A 115 10.64 -7.45 7.07
C ASP A 115 10.59 -8.66 8.02
N ASN A 116 10.08 -9.79 7.52
CA ASN A 116 9.97 -11.03 8.29
C ASN A 116 11.34 -11.58 8.70
N ALA A 117 12.33 -11.58 7.80
CA ALA A 117 13.68 -12.06 8.10
C ALA A 117 14.40 -11.20 9.15
N ARG A 118 14.23 -9.87 9.09
CA ARG A 118 14.80 -8.94 10.09
C ARG A 118 14.14 -9.10 11.47
N GLU A 119 12.83 -9.25 11.53
CA GLU A 119 12.13 -9.51 12.80
C GLU A 119 12.51 -10.88 13.38
N ALA A 120 12.69 -11.90 12.53
CA ALA A 120 13.12 -13.23 12.97
C ALA A 120 14.54 -13.24 13.53
N ALA A 121 15.46 -12.44 12.94
CA ALA A 121 16.84 -12.33 13.38
C ALA A 121 17.02 -11.56 14.72
N ARG A 122 16.00 -10.81 15.16
CA ARG A 122 16.03 -10.10 16.45
C ARG A 122 15.76 -11.06 17.61
N CYS A 123 16.42 -10.83 18.74
CA CYS A 123 16.05 -11.44 20.01
C CYS A 123 14.57 -11.15 20.32
N ALA A 124 13.87 -12.11 20.95
CA ALA A 124 12.42 -12.03 21.17
C ALA A 124 11.99 -10.69 21.81
N ASP A 125 12.71 -10.23 22.82
CA ASP A 125 12.41 -8.99 23.57
C ASP A 125 12.76 -7.70 22.81
N LEU A 126 13.43 -7.80 21.65
CA LEU A 126 13.89 -6.67 20.83
C LEU A 126 13.16 -6.59 19.48
N ARG A 127 12.17 -7.47 19.26
CA ARG A 127 11.29 -7.40 18.10
C ARG A 127 10.46 -6.13 18.16
N ILE A 128 10.25 -5.52 16.99
CA ILE A 128 9.42 -4.32 16.88
C ILE A 128 7.94 -4.72 16.92
N GLY A 129 7.60 -5.93 16.45
CA GLY A 129 6.22 -6.34 16.23
C GLY A 129 5.69 -5.74 14.93
N THR A 130 6.48 -5.81 13.85
CA THR A 130 6.02 -5.31 12.55
C THR A 130 4.86 -6.16 12.03
N THR A 131 4.10 -5.61 11.08
CA THR A 131 3.00 -6.36 10.46
C THR A 131 3.48 -7.42 9.45
N GLY A 132 4.80 -7.55 9.22
CA GLY A 132 5.37 -8.50 8.25
C GLY A 132 5.02 -8.21 6.78
N LYS A 133 4.57 -6.98 6.50
CA LYS A 133 3.98 -6.54 5.23
C LYS A 133 4.97 -5.77 4.35
N GLY A 134 6.21 -5.61 4.78
CA GLY A 134 7.23 -4.93 3.99
C GLY A 134 7.15 -3.41 4.02
N ILE A 135 6.38 -2.82 4.94
CA ILE A 135 6.21 -1.35 5.03
C ILE A 135 7.54 -0.65 5.30
N GLY A 136 8.28 -1.12 6.31
CA GLY A 136 9.58 -0.58 6.69
C GLY A 136 10.59 -0.66 5.54
N PRO A 137 10.86 -1.87 5.00
CA PRO A 137 11.75 -2.03 3.86
C PRO A 137 11.36 -1.20 2.63
N ALA A 138 10.06 -1.05 2.31
CA ALA A 138 9.64 -0.20 1.19
C ALA A 138 9.92 1.29 1.43
N TYR A 139 9.74 1.78 2.66
CA TYR A 139 10.15 3.13 3.03
C TYR A 139 11.67 3.30 3.04
N GLU A 140 12.43 2.29 3.43
CA GLU A 140 13.90 2.29 3.36
C GLU A 140 14.37 2.46 1.91
N ASP A 141 13.80 1.69 0.98
CA ASP A 141 14.13 1.81 -0.44
C ASP A 141 13.71 3.18 -1.02
N LYS A 142 12.60 3.75 -0.54
CA LYS A 142 12.17 5.10 -0.91
C LYS A 142 13.22 6.13 -0.53
N VAL A 143 13.68 6.14 0.73
CA VAL A 143 14.66 7.12 1.22
C VAL A 143 16.06 6.85 0.67
N ALA A 144 16.40 5.59 0.40
CA ALA A 144 17.64 5.21 -0.27
C ALA A 144 17.66 5.56 -1.77
N ARG A 145 16.52 6.00 -2.33
CA ARG A 145 16.32 6.37 -3.75
C ARG A 145 16.40 5.18 -4.71
N ARG A 146 16.13 3.96 -4.23
CA ARG A 146 16.09 2.73 -5.05
C ARG A 146 14.69 2.14 -5.24
N ALA A 147 13.67 2.68 -4.54
CA ALA A 147 12.32 2.18 -4.66
C ALA A 147 11.79 2.26 -6.09
N LEU A 148 11.25 1.13 -6.55
CA LEU A 148 10.34 1.07 -7.69
C LEU A 148 9.05 1.80 -7.33
N ARG A 149 8.49 2.55 -8.29
CA ARG A 149 7.26 3.32 -8.11
C ARG A 149 6.20 2.91 -9.13
N VAL A 150 4.95 3.30 -8.90
CA VAL A 150 3.84 3.00 -9.82
C VAL A 150 4.16 3.42 -11.26
N TYR A 151 4.80 4.57 -11.48
CA TYR A 151 5.17 4.97 -12.84
C TYR A 151 6.17 4.02 -13.52
N ASP A 152 7.02 3.30 -12.77
CA ASP A 152 8.00 2.38 -13.34
C ASP A 152 7.31 1.18 -14.01
N LEU A 153 6.10 0.82 -13.57
CA LEU A 153 5.30 -0.28 -14.13
C LEU A 153 4.98 -0.09 -15.62
N PHE A 154 4.94 1.17 -16.08
CA PHE A 154 4.63 1.51 -17.47
C PHE A 154 5.87 1.54 -18.37
N PHE A 155 7.04 1.16 -17.85
CA PHE A 155 8.30 1.02 -18.59
C PHE A 155 8.93 -0.36 -18.30
N PRO A 156 8.44 -1.44 -18.92
CA PRO A 156 8.81 -2.82 -18.55
C PRO A 156 10.31 -3.10 -18.51
N ASP A 157 11.07 -2.62 -19.51
CA ASP A 157 12.53 -2.83 -19.55
C ASP A 157 13.23 -2.13 -18.36
N ARG A 158 12.83 -0.89 -18.07
CA ARG A 158 13.35 -0.11 -16.94
C ARG A 158 12.96 -0.72 -15.60
N LEU A 159 11.73 -1.23 -15.49
CA LEU A 159 11.25 -1.95 -14.32
C LEU A 159 12.11 -3.18 -14.06
N ALA A 160 12.36 -3.99 -15.11
CA ALA A 160 13.14 -5.22 -15.01
C ALA A 160 14.59 -4.93 -14.59
N ASP A 161 15.23 -3.91 -15.16
CA ASP A 161 16.61 -3.55 -14.82
C ASP A 161 16.75 -3.09 -13.36
N LYS A 162 15.89 -2.15 -12.93
CA LYS A 162 15.87 -1.70 -11.53
C LYS A 162 15.52 -2.82 -10.55
N LEU A 163 14.56 -3.69 -10.91
CA LEU A 163 14.20 -4.83 -10.08
C LEU A 163 15.38 -5.79 -9.91
N ARG A 164 16.16 -6.00 -10.98
CA ARG A 164 17.34 -6.88 -10.95
C ARG A 164 18.42 -6.33 -10.01
N GLU A 165 18.71 -5.04 -10.09
CA GLU A 165 19.64 -4.37 -9.17
C GLU A 165 19.16 -4.44 -7.71
N ASN A 166 17.87 -4.18 -7.46
CA ASN A 166 17.30 -4.26 -6.12
C ASN A 166 17.33 -5.69 -5.57
N LEU A 167 16.96 -6.69 -6.38
CA LEU A 167 16.97 -8.08 -5.93
C LEU A 167 18.37 -8.63 -5.74
N ASP A 168 19.37 -8.21 -6.52
CA ASP A 168 20.77 -8.58 -6.26
C ASP A 168 21.19 -8.15 -4.84
N TYR A 169 20.98 -6.86 -4.52
CA TYR A 169 21.27 -6.33 -3.19
C TYR A 169 20.46 -7.01 -2.07
N HIS A 170 19.14 -7.11 -2.24
CA HIS A 170 18.26 -7.63 -1.20
C HIS A 170 18.40 -9.15 -1.02
N ASN A 171 18.62 -9.92 -2.08
CA ASN A 171 18.91 -11.35 -1.97
C ASN A 171 20.28 -11.61 -1.33
N PHE A 172 21.28 -10.75 -1.57
CA PHE A 172 22.53 -10.83 -0.82
C PHE A 172 22.28 -10.64 0.68
N VAL A 173 21.52 -9.61 1.08
CA VAL A 173 21.16 -9.38 2.50
C VAL A 173 20.36 -10.56 3.07
N LEU A 174 19.33 -11.02 2.37
CA LEU A 174 18.49 -12.14 2.81
C LEU A 174 19.33 -13.40 3.04
N THR A 175 20.13 -13.79 2.06
CA THR A 175 20.83 -15.08 2.08
C THR A 175 22.12 -15.06 2.90
N ARG A 176 22.89 -13.96 2.86
CA ARG A 176 24.23 -13.90 3.48
C ARG A 176 24.23 -13.28 4.87
N TYR A 177 23.29 -12.39 5.16
CA TYR A 177 23.23 -11.72 6.45
C TYR A 177 22.10 -12.26 7.33
N LEU A 178 20.91 -12.49 6.77
CA LEU A 178 19.73 -12.93 7.52
C LEU A 178 19.49 -14.45 7.50
N ASN A 179 20.27 -15.22 6.73
CA ASN A 179 20.08 -16.66 6.52
C ASN A 179 18.65 -17.05 6.10
N ALA A 180 18.00 -16.21 5.29
CA ALA A 180 16.68 -16.41 4.73
C ALA A 180 16.75 -16.84 3.26
N ALA A 181 15.63 -17.36 2.74
CA ALA A 181 15.53 -17.72 1.32
C ALA A 181 15.64 -16.49 0.41
N ALA A 182 16.28 -16.66 -0.75
CA ALA A 182 16.25 -15.67 -1.81
C ALA A 182 14.84 -15.57 -2.41
N VAL A 183 14.53 -14.39 -2.95
CA VAL A 183 13.30 -14.11 -3.68
C VAL A 183 13.57 -14.20 -5.17
N ASP A 184 12.71 -14.92 -5.87
CA ASP A 184 12.83 -15.18 -7.30
C ASP A 184 12.49 -13.94 -8.15
N PHE A 185 13.38 -13.59 -9.09
CA PHE A 185 13.23 -12.40 -9.93
C PHE A 185 12.02 -12.53 -10.88
N ASP A 186 11.91 -13.66 -11.57
CA ASP A 186 10.90 -13.85 -12.61
C ASP A 186 9.49 -13.81 -12.01
N SER A 187 9.30 -14.42 -10.84
CA SER A 187 8.04 -14.37 -10.10
C SER A 187 7.62 -12.94 -9.72
N VAL A 188 8.57 -12.11 -9.24
CA VAL A 188 8.28 -10.72 -8.86
C VAL A 188 7.95 -9.87 -10.09
N LEU A 189 8.73 -10.03 -11.15
CA LEU A 189 8.51 -9.28 -12.39
C LEU A 189 7.16 -9.64 -13.02
N ALA A 190 6.84 -10.94 -13.10
CA ALA A 190 5.58 -11.41 -13.66
C ALA A 190 4.36 -10.85 -12.90
N GLN A 191 4.39 -10.87 -11.57
CA GLN A 191 3.30 -10.29 -10.76
C GLN A 191 3.19 -8.77 -10.98
N ALA A 192 4.32 -8.05 -10.97
CA ALA A 192 4.32 -6.60 -11.16
C ALA A 192 3.77 -6.19 -12.54
N LEU A 193 4.10 -6.94 -13.60
CA LEU A 193 3.56 -6.69 -14.95
C LEU A 193 2.07 -7.02 -15.05
N ALA A 194 1.60 -8.09 -14.41
CA ALA A 194 0.18 -8.41 -14.35
C ALA A 194 -0.62 -7.33 -13.61
N ASP A 195 -0.09 -6.88 -12.47
CA ASP A 195 -0.65 -5.80 -11.66
C ASP A 195 -0.69 -4.45 -12.41
N ALA A 196 0.30 -4.19 -13.28
CA ALA A 196 0.40 -2.96 -14.07
C ALA A 196 -0.81 -2.75 -14.99
N GLU A 197 -1.27 -3.81 -15.66
CA GLU A 197 -2.41 -3.74 -16.58
C GLU A 197 -3.71 -3.43 -15.84
N GLU A 198 -3.93 -4.03 -14.66
CA GLU A 198 -5.13 -3.79 -13.86
C GLU A 198 -5.16 -2.40 -13.22
N ILE A 199 -4.01 -1.87 -12.79
CA ILE A 199 -3.95 -0.60 -12.07
C ILE A 199 -3.93 0.62 -12.98
N LYS A 200 -3.50 0.47 -14.23
CA LYS A 200 -3.35 1.56 -15.21
C LYS A 200 -4.53 2.54 -15.29
N PRO A 201 -5.80 2.10 -15.30
CA PRO A 201 -6.95 3.01 -15.37
C PRO A 201 -7.14 3.89 -14.12
N LEU A 202 -6.53 3.51 -13.00
CA LEU A 202 -6.68 4.19 -11.71
C LEU A 202 -5.58 5.21 -11.46
N VAL A 203 -4.52 5.23 -12.28
CA VAL A 203 -3.38 6.12 -12.08
C VAL A 203 -3.69 7.52 -12.61
N THR A 204 -3.46 8.53 -11.78
CA THR A 204 -3.59 9.96 -12.16
C THR A 204 -2.61 10.79 -11.37
N ASP A 205 -2.31 12.02 -11.82
CA ASP A 205 -1.64 13.00 -10.98
C ASP A 205 -2.58 13.42 -9.83
N VAL A 206 -2.17 13.13 -8.60
CA VAL A 206 -2.91 13.30 -7.34
C VAL A 206 -2.19 14.34 -6.50
#